data_AF-A0A7L4CS39-F1
#
_entry.id   AF-A0A7L4CS39-F1
#
_cell.length_a   1.000
_cell.length_b   1.000
_cell.length_c   1.000
_cell.angle_alpha   90.00
_cell.angle_beta   90.00
_cell.angle_gamma   90.00
#
_symmetry.space_group_name_H-M   'P 1'
#
loop_
_entity.id
_entity.type
_entity.pdbx_description
1 polymer ?
#
loop_
_entity_poly.entity_id
_entity_poly.type
_entity_poly.pdbx_seq_one_letter_code
_entity_poly.pdbx_strand_id
1 'polypeptide(L)'
;MGAERRRRAAAELYGRLLRIYEEGKERIPEHPYLFETDVEISLIGGSCKNPIERFWNGNNMIYILQKAQHNEESDTMEESKPGDAIYASELLPKESSGPVALSVRRAKQLISLYTMVQNPNMTHWNISELVVLPPLWIRCDGSDPEHTCWLGAEPLKAGNKITGINFYMVTCDGPTADKNCFANLEELKMTHKKKHHSSIVGVYRFAQYELIRATAIEDTIVESESNIYVDITWNTVDKILETPPLISAATLNITLESGDPRSPVYQLYRELQFLLALAEGLKTGVTEWPEPLESESAVELVQEFLTDLKKKLDGYCISGNINETEKIKCDTAAVESSIKSIFSERGDLDFAEQLWCKMRSVSSYQELIECFTLVIKSLEHGEIQPWIHQGSSSLLSKLIQQSYHGKIEVVSLSGITPIQMLLEIGLDKMKKDYVSFFIGK
;
A
#
# COMPACT_ATOMS: atom_id res chain seq x y z
N MET A 1 -11.03 -1.43 50.58
CA MET A 1 -11.75 -1.22 49.29
C MET A 1 -10.82 -1.08 48.08
N GLY A 2 -9.76 -0.26 48.10
CA GLY A 2 -8.90 -0.03 46.92
C GLY A 2 -8.14 -1.26 46.39
N ALA A 3 -7.63 -2.13 47.27
CA ALA A 3 -6.92 -3.35 46.86
C ALA A 3 -7.83 -4.35 46.13
N GLU A 4 -9.08 -4.50 46.59
CA GLU A 4 -10.05 -5.40 45.97
C GLU A 4 -10.47 -4.90 44.57
N ARG A 5 -10.66 -3.59 44.43
CA ARG A 5 -10.93 -2.97 43.13
C ARG A 5 -9.79 -3.20 42.13
N ARG A 6 -8.54 -3.07 42.59
CA ARG A 6 -7.35 -3.31 41.77
C ARG A 6 -7.23 -4.77 41.36
N ARG A 7 -7.53 -5.72 42.25
CA ARG A 7 -7.55 -7.16 41.92
C ARG A 7 -8.60 -7.47 40.84
N ARG A 8 -9.81 -6.92 40.99
CA ARG A 8 -10.89 -7.11 40.00
C ARG A 8 -10.49 -6.59 38.63
N ALA A 9 -9.94 -5.37 38.56
CA ALA A 9 -9.46 -4.80 37.30
C ALA A 9 -8.34 -5.62 36.67
N ALA A 10 -7.44 -6.17 37.48
CA ALA A 10 -6.36 -7.01 37.00
C ALA A 10 -6.88 -8.35 36.45
N ALA A 11 -7.86 -8.98 37.12
CA ALA A 11 -8.53 -10.19 36.64
C ALA A 11 -9.33 -9.96 35.34
N GLU A 12 -9.98 -8.81 35.22
CA GLU A 12 -10.70 -8.42 34.00
C GLU A 12 -9.74 -8.23 32.82
N LEU A 13 -8.63 -7.50 33.03
CA LEU A 13 -7.58 -7.34 32.03
C LEU A 13 -6.99 -8.69 31.61
N TYR A 14 -6.72 -9.58 32.56
CA TYR A 14 -6.24 -10.92 32.25
C TYR A 14 -7.21 -11.73 31.39
N GLY A 15 -8.49 -11.78 31.79
CA GLY A 15 -9.49 -12.54 31.06
C GLY A 15 -9.65 -12.03 29.63
N ARG A 16 -9.55 -10.71 29.42
CA ARG A 16 -9.55 -10.09 28.09
C ARG A 16 -8.31 -10.48 27.30
N LEU A 17 -7.12 -10.28 27.85
CA LEU A 17 -5.86 -10.64 27.15
C LEU A 17 -5.78 -12.13 26.84
N LEU A 18 -6.18 -13.00 27.75
CA LEU A 18 -6.20 -14.45 27.53
C LEU A 18 -7.15 -14.83 26.40
N ARG A 19 -8.36 -14.24 26.37
CA ARG A 19 -9.31 -14.48 25.29
C ARG A 19 -8.74 -14.07 23.94
N ILE A 20 -8.14 -12.87 23.86
CA ILE A 20 -7.50 -12.37 22.64
C ILE A 20 -6.34 -13.29 22.24
N TYR A 21 -5.57 -13.81 23.21
CA TYR A 21 -4.49 -14.74 22.95
C TYR A 21 -4.97 -16.03 22.30
N GLU A 22 -5.99 -16.66 22.88
CA GLU A 22 -6.51 -17.93 22.40
C GLU A 22 -7.17 -17.78 21.03
N GLU A 23 -7.94 -16.70 20.80
CA GLU A 23 -8.48 -16.37 19.47
C GLU A 23 -7.34 -16.13 18.45
N GLY A 24 -6.29 -15.41 18.87
CA GLY A 24 -5.12 -15.07 18.06
C GLY A 24 -4.21 -16.25 17.67
N LYS A 25 -4.27 -17.38 18.40
CA LYS A 25 -3.54 -18.60 18.00
C LYS A 25 -4.13 -19.23 16.74
N GLU A 26 -5.43 -19.13 16.54
CA GLU A 26 -6.11 -19.64 15.36
C GLU A 26 -6.07 -18.62 14.22
N ARG A 27 -6.44 -17.37 14.51
CA ARG A 27 -6.42 -16.25 13.55
C ARG A 27 -6.24 -14.94 14.29
N ILE A 28 -5.30 -14.12 13.82
CA ILE A 28 -5.08 -12.79 14.38
C ILE A 28 -6.34 -11.94 14.16
N PRO A 29 -6.91 -11.33 15.21
CA PRO A 29 -8.10 -10.48 15.08
C PRO A 29 -7.85 -9.27 14.19
N GLU A 30 -8.80 -8.97 13.29
CA GLU A 30 -8.72 -7.83 12.37
C GLU A 30 -9.01 -6.49 13.03
N HIS A 31 -9.71 -6.50 14.17
CA HIS A 31 -10.10 -5.29 14.90
C HIS A 31 -9.57 -5.29 16.34
N PRO A 32 -9.20 -4.11 16.87
CA PRO A 32 -8.80 -3.98 18.26
C PRO A 32 -9.95 -4.27 19.21
N TYR A 33 -9.63 -4.81 20.38
CA TYR A 33 -10.60 -5.03 21.46
C TYR A 33 -10.64 -3.81 22.36
N LEU A 34 -11.85 -3.35 22.68
CA LEU A 34 -12.02 -2.32 23.69
C LEU A 34 -11.89 -2.91 25.10
N PHE A 35 -11.13 -2.22 25.94
CA PHE A 35 -10.99 -2.47 27.35
C PHE A 35 -11.40 -1.22 28.15
N GLU A 36 -12.27 -1.43 29.14
CA GLU A 36 -13.02 -0.36 29.80
C GLU A 36 -13.76 0.49 28.75
N THR A 37 -13.35 1.75 28.55
CA THR A 37 -13.89 2.63 27.50
C THR A 37 -12.81 3.45 26.79
N ASP A 38 -11.59 3.47 27.33
CA ASP A 38 -10.51 4.37 26.94
C ASP A 38 -9.33 3.66 26.27
N VAL A 39 -9.30 2.32 26.27
CA VAL A 39 -8.15 1.54 25.79
C VAL A 39 -8.57 0.57 24.69
N GLU A 40 -7.83 0.61 23.59
CA GLU A 40 -7.85 -0.40 22.53
C GLU A 40 -6.66 -1.36 22.70
N ILE A 41 -6.93 -2.65 22.56
CA ILE A 41 -5.96 -3.74 22.63
C ILE A 41 -5.89 -4.42 21.27
N SER A 42 -4.74 -4.33 20.62
CA SER A 42 -4.44 -5.07 19.39
C SER A 42 -3.43 -6.17 19.68
N LEU A 43 -3.70 -7.40 19.23
CA LEU A 43 -2.71 -8.47 19.22
C LEU A 43 -2.04 -8.48 17.84
N ILE A 44 -0.74 -8.25 17.82
CA ILE A 44 0.06 -8.30 16.59
C ILE A 44 0.83 -9.62 16.60
N GLY A 45 0.80 -10.32 15.47
CA GLY A 45 1.64 -11.48 15.23
C GLY A 45 1.84 -11.73 13.74
N GLY A 46 2.67 -12.72 13.39
CA GLY A 46 2.86 -13.14 12.00
C GLY A 46 3.46 -12.05 11.11
N SER A 47 2.87 -11.82 9.93
CA SER A 47 3.31 -10.86 8.91
C SER A 47 2.74 -9.44 9.06
N CYS A 48 2.03 -9.15 10.15
CA CYS A 48 1.47 -7.82 10.39
C CYS A 48 2.57 -6.81 10.75
N LYS A 49 2.48 -5.57 10.24
CA LYS A 49 3.43 -4.48 10.55
C LYS A 49 3.48 -4.27 12.07
N ASN A 50 4.66 -4.47 12.66
CA ASN A 50 4.86 -4.31 14.10
C ASN A 50 5.41 -2.89 14.40
N PRO A 51 4.69 -2.06 15.18
CA PRO A 51 5.09 -0.66 15.42
C PRO A 51 6.36 -0.51 16.26
N ILE A 52 6.78 -1.56 16.98
CA ILE A 52 7.97 -1.54 17.84
C ILE A 52 9.17 -2.27 17.23
N GLU A 53 9.01 -2.89 16.05
CA GLU A 53 10.08 -3.65 15.37
C GLU A 53 11.33 -2.79 15.13
N ARG A 54 11.15 -1.48 14.96
CA ARG A 54 12.25 -0.51 14.77
C ARG A 54 13.23 -0.44 15.94
N PHE A 55 12.83 -0.83 17.15
CA PHE A 55 13.68 -0.72 18.34
C PHE A 55 13.62 -1.96 19.25
N TRP A 56 12.78 -2.94 18.94
CA TRP A 56 12.63 -4.16 19.75
C TRP A 56 12.50 -5.40 18.85
N ASN A 57 13.54 -6.26 18.91
CA ASN A 57 13.63 -7.51 18.15
C ASN A 57 13.15 -8.71 18.98
N GLY A 58 12.02 -8.58 19.66
CA GLY A 58 11.53 -9.62 20.56
C GLY A 58 10.49 -10.55 19.94
N ASN A 59 9.65 -11.11 20.81
CA ASN A 59 8.73 -12.21 20.55
C ASN A 59 7.78 -12.00 19.35
N ASN A 60 7.39 -13.11 18.69
CA ASN A 60 6.57 -13.11 17.47
C ASN A 60 5.11 -12.67 17.66
N MET A 61 4.64 -12.58 18.91
CA MET A 61 3.32 -12.09 19.25
C MET A 61 3.44 -11.06 20.36
N ILE A 62 2.74 -9.94 20.22
CA ILE A 62 2.75 -8.83 21.18
C ILE A 62 1.38 -8.18 21.29
N TYR A 63 1.04 -7.67 22.47
CA TYR A 63 -0.10 -6.78 22.66
C TYR A 63 0.35 -5.33 22.51
N ILE A 64 -0.37 -4.56 21.71
CA ILE A 64 -0.26 -3.11 21.62
C ILE A 64 -1.51 -2.48 22.22
N LEU A 65 -1.31 -1.64 23.24
CA LEU A 65 -2.35 -0.85 23.88
C LEU A 65 -2.22 0.61 23.49
N GLN A 66 -3.34 1.19 23.08
CA GLN A 66 -3.45 2.58 22.69
C GLN A 66 -4.78 3.18 23.17
N LYS A 67 -4.93 4.49 23.06
CA LYS A 67 -6.17 5.17 23.44
C LYS A 67 -7.26 4.87 22.41
N ALA A 68 -8.45 4.50 22.90
CA ALA A 68 -9.59 4.21 22.05
C ALA A 68 -10.04 5.46 21.27
N GLN A 69 -10.28 5.30 19.97
CA GLN A 69 -10.92 6.32 19.15
C GLN A 69 -12.43 6.08 19.15
N HIS A 70 -13.17 6.94 19.83
CA HIS A 70 -14.63 6.93 19.69
C HIS A 70 -14.97 7.49 18.30
N ASN A 71 -15.37 6.61 17.39
CA ASN A 71 -16.16 7.02 16.23
C ASN A 71 -17.54 7.44 16.78
N GLU A 72 -17.73 8.74 17.03
CA GLU A 72 -19.09 9.29 17.13
C GLU A 72 -19.71 9.27 15.72
N GLU A 73 -20.23 8.13 15.31
CA GLU A 73 -21.24 8.06 14.26
C GLU A 73 -22.61 7.81 14.89
N SER A 74 -23.48 8.79 14.66
CA SER A 74 -24.93 8.83 14.85
C SER A 74 -25.48 8.68 16.28
N ASP A 75 -25.75 9.81 16.95
CA ASP A 75 -27.04 10.06 17.61
C ASP A 75 -27.17 11.53 18.03
N THR A 76 -27.50 12.40 17.07
CA THR A 76 -28.23 13.64 17.35
C THR A 76 -29.37 13.76 16.34
N MET A 77 -30.45 13.03 16.64
CA MET A 77 -31.80 13.43 16.24
C MET A 77 -32.15 14.69 17.05
N GLU A 78 -31.95 15.89 16.51
CA GLU A 78 -32.80 17.04 16.84
C GLU A 78 -33.02 17.93 15.62
N GLU A 79 -34.29 18.27 15.42
CA GLU A 79 -34.87 19.01 14.30
C GLU A 79 -34.34 20.44 14.18
N SER A 80 -34.00 20.87 12.96
CA SER A 80 -34.21 22.27 12.56
C SER A 80 -34.40 22.42 11.04
N LYS A 81 -35.31 23.33 10.69
CA LYS A 81 -35.94 23.56 9.37
C LYS A 81 -35.03 24.23 8.31
N PRO A 82 -35.41 24.21 7.01
CA PRO A 82 -34.52 24.59 5.91
C PRO A 82 -34.49 26.10 5.66
N GLY A 83 -33.32 26.61 5.25
CA GLY A 83 -33.12 27.98 4.78
C GLY A 83 -31.74 28.13 4.14
N ASP A 84 -31.75 28.52 2.86
CA ASP A 84 -30.65 28.66 1.92
C ASP A 84 -29.31 29.20 2.47
N ALA A 85 -28.21 28.50 2.14
CA ALA A 85 -26.98 29.09 1.59
C ALA A 85 -26.04 28.00 1.08
N ILE A 86 -25.82 28.02 -0.24
CA ILE A 86 -24.73 27.35 -0.95
C ILE A 86 -23.38 27.87 -0.41
N TYR A 87 -22.44 26.99 -0.06
CA TYR A 87 -21.02 27.00 -0.48
C TYR A 87 -20.22 25.89 0.25
N ALA A 88 -19.52 25.08 -0.55
CA ALA A 88 -18.33 24.31 -0.22
C ALA A 88 -18.40 23.32 0.98
N SER A 89 -18.98 22.15 0.75
CA SER A 89 -18.45 20.92 1.37
C SER A 89 -17.63 20.20 0.31
N GLU A 90 -16.40 20.68 0.13
CA GLU A 90 -15.35 19.88 -0.48
C GLU A 90 -15.11 18.67 0.42
N LEU A 91 -15.12 17.51 -0.23
CA LEU A 91 -14.71 16.22 0.28
C LEU A 91 -13.27 16.32 0.80
N LEU A 92 -13.10 16.78 2.03
CA LEU A 92 -11.87 16.52 2.76
C LEU A 92 -11.81 15.00 3.00
N PRO A 93 -10.74 14.31 2.60
CA PRO A 93 -10.49 12.96 3.05
C PRO A 93 -10.59 12.96 4.58
N LYS A 94 -11.37 12.04 5.17
CA LYS A 94 -11.24 11.72 6.60
C LYS A 94 -9.77 11.35 6.78
N GLU A 95 -8.95 12.28 7.30
CA GLU A 95 -7.65 11.95 7.89
C GLU A 95 -7.94 10.79 8.84
N SER A 96 -7.50 9.59 8.50
CA SER A 96 -7.56 8.49 9.45
C SER A 96 -6.71 8.93 10.64
N SER A 97 -7.37 9.30 11.74
CA SER A 97 -6.69 9.75 12.94
C SER A 97 -5.67 8.68 13.32
N GLY A 98 -4.39 9.03 13.27
CA GLY A 98 -3.32 8.10 13.61
C GLY A 98 -3.49 7.54 15.04
N PRO A 99 -2.78 6.46 15.38
CA PRO A 99 -2.90 5.81 16.68
C PRO A 99 -2.65 6.80 17.83
N VAL A 100 -3.63 6.93 18.73
CA VAL A 100 -3.60 7.93 19.82
C VAL A 100 -2.98 7.33 21.07
N ALA A 101 -2.09 8.09 21.71
CA ALA A 101 -1.37 7.63 22.89
C ALA A 101 -2.17 7.77 24.19
N LEU A 102 -1.86 6.91 25.18
CA LEU A 102 -2.37 7.02 26.54
C LEU A 102 -1.46 7.89 27.41
N SER A 103 -2.01 8.46 28.48
CA SER A 103 -1.17 9.13 29.49
C SER A 103 -0.20 8.15 30.14
N VAL A 104 1.03 8.59 30.42
CA VAL A 104 2.06 7.77 31.09
C VAL A 104 1.56 7.19 32.42
N ARG A 105 0.73 7.95 33.15
CA ARG A 105 0.12 7.48 34.41
C ARG A 105 -0.81 6.29 34.18
N ARG A 106 -1.65 6.34 33.13
CA ARG A 106 -2.57 5.25 32.77
C ARG A 106 -1.79 4.03 32.27
N ALA A 107 -0.77 4.24 31.44
CA ALA A 107 0.10 3.17 30.97
C ALA A 107 0.80 2.44 32.13
N LYS A 108 1.37 3.17 33.11
CA LYS A 108 1.96 2.58 34.33
C LYS A 108 0.96 1.77 35.15
N GLN A 109 -0.30 2.20 35.22
CA GLN A 109 -1.36 1.44 35.89
C GLN A 109 -1.61 0.11 35.18
N LEU A 110 -1.75 0.11 33.84
CA LEU A 110 -2.01 -1.08 33.04
C LEU A 110 -0.83 -2.08 33.10
N ILE A 111 0.41 -1.59 33.00
CA ILE A 111 1.63 -2.40 33.21
C ILE A 111 1.62 -3.04 34.60
N SER A 112 1.23 -2.28 35.64
CA SER A 112 1.13 -2.81 37.00
C SER A 112 0.06 -3.90 37.12
N LEU A 113 -1.10 -3.74 36.48
CA LEU A 113 -2.15 -4.77 36.45
C LEU A 113 -1.64 -6.04 35.75
N TYR A 114 -1.04 -5.91 34.56
CA TYR A 114 -0.45 -7.03 33.82
C TYR A 114 0.62 -7.77 34.64
N THR A 115 1.48 -7.01 35.35
CA THR A 115 2.51 -7.57 36.23
C THR A 115 1.90 -8.36 37.38
N MET A 116 0.83 -7.85 38.00
CA MET A 116 0.14 -8.54 39.09
C MET A 116 -0.45 -9.86 38.63
N VAL A 117 -1.05 -9.87 37.43
CA VAL A 117 -1.66 -11.05 36.83
C VAL A 117 -0.62 -12.12 36.51
N GLN A 118 0.52 -11.75 35.93
CA GLN A 118 1.57 -12.68 35.53
C GLN A 118 2.47 -13.12 36.70
N ASN A 119 2.21 -12.67 37.94
CA ASN A 119 3.02 -13.01 39.11
C ASN A 119 2.52 -14.32 39.77
N PRO A 120 3.32 -15.40 39.77
CA PRO A 120 2.91 -16.68 40.35
C PRO A 120 2.73 -16.64 41.88
N ASN A 121 3.30 -15.64 42.57
CA ASN A 121 3.15 -15.49 44.02
C ASN A 121 1.81 -14.86 44.41
N MET A 122 0.99 -14.45 43.44
CA MET A 122 -0.34 -13.95 43.70
C MET A 122 -1.33 -15.12 43.86
N THR A 123 -1.53 -15.56 45.10
CA THR A 123 -2.29 -16.78 45.45
C THR A 123 -3.82 -16.61 45.48
N HIS A 124 -4.35 -15.39 45.32
CA HIS A 124 -5.77 -15.09 45.45
C HIS A 124 -6.59 -15.23 44.16
N TRP A 125 -6.00 -15.82 43.12
CA TRP A 125 -6.61 -15.90 41.80
C TRP A 125 -7.13 -17.32 41.61
N ASN A 126 -8.43 -17.47 41.33
CA ASN A 126 -9.04 -18.76 40.97
C ASN A 126 -8.62 -19.21 39.54
N ILE A 127 -7.34 -19.05 39.20
CA ILE A 127 -6.77 -19.44 37.92
C ILE A 127 -6.03 -20.75 38.15
N SER A 128 -6.61 -21.85 37.69
CA SER A 128 -6.10 -23.22 37.89
C SER A 128 -4.72 -23.43 37.27
N GLU A 129 -4.46 -22.80 36.11
CA GLU A 129 -3.18 -22.82 35.41
C GLU A 129 -2.88 -21.45 34.79
N LEU A 130 -1.74 -20.86 35.18
CA LEU A 130 -1.34 -19.55 34.71
C LEU A 130 -0.71 -19.66 33.30
N VAL A 131 -1.40 -19.13 32.29
CA VAL A 131 -0.86 -19.04 30.92
C VAL A 131 0.11 -17.85 30.82
N VAL A 132 1.30 -18.12 30.29
CA VAL A 132 2.29 -17.08 29.96
C VAL A 132 1.77 -16.29 28.77
N LEU A 133 1.38 -15.03 29.01
CA LEU A 133 0.87 -14.16 27.96
C LEU A 133 2.00 -13.57 27.11
N PRO A 134 1.72 -13.18 25.85
CA PRO A 134 2.60 -12.33 25.06
C PRO A 134 3.03 -11.04 25.77
N PRO A 135 4.18 -10.45 25.42
CA PRO A 135 4.61 -9.15 25.92
C PRO A 135 3.57 -8.06 25.68
N LEU A 136 3.45 -7.13 26.63
CA LEU A 136 2.52 -6.01 26.59
C LEU A 136 3.28 -4.71 26.34
N TRP A 137 2.91 -3.97 25.30
CA TRP A 137 3.46 -2.66 24.97
C TRP A 137 2.36 -1.61 24.90
N ILE A 138 2.62 -0.43 25.47
CA ILE A 138 1.64 0.65 25.59
C ILE A 138 2.21 1.94 25.01
N ARG A 139 1.49 2.54 24.07
CA ARG A 139 1.85 3.82 23.48
C ARG A 139 1.55 4.96 24.47
N CYS A 140 2.57 5.77 24.75
CA CYS A 140 2.53 6.84 25.75
C CYS A 140 2.64 8.22 25.10
N ASP A 141 2.03 9.22 25.73
CA ASP A 141 1.89 10.59 25.21
C ASP A 141 3.13 11.49 25.43
N GLY A 142 4.17 11.01 26.12
CA GLY A 142 5.39 11.78 26.40
C GLY A 142 5.18 13.00 27.30
N SER A 143 4.05 13.06 28.03
CA SER A 143 3.70 14.17 28.93
C SER A 143 4.55 14.23 30.20
N ASP A 144 5.34 13.20 30.48
CA ASP A 144 6.25 13.15 31.61
C ASP A 144 7.59 13.85 31.30
N PRO A 145 8.35 14.27 32.33
CA PRO A 145 9.62 14.98 32.13
C PRO A 145 10.69 14.21 31.35
N GLU A 146 10.56 12.88 31.26
CA GLU A 146 11.48 12.00 30.52
C GLU A 146 11.02 11.75 29.08
N HIS A 147 9.89 12.33 28.64
CA HIS A 147 9.33 12.17 27.30
C HIS A 147 9.13 10.70 26.89
N THR A 148 8.49 9.92 27.77
CA THR A 148 8.23 8.49 27.58
C THR A 148 7.20 8.26 26.47
N CYS A 149 7.61 7.61 25.38
CA CYS A 149 6.75 7.29 24.25
C CYS A 149 6.25 5.83 24.24
N TRP A 150 6.95 4.90 24.91
CA TRP A 150 6.49 3.51 25.09
C TRP A 150 6.85 2.93 26.46
N LEU A 151 5.94 2.10 26.97
CA LEU A 151 6.19 1.23 28.12
C LEU A 151 5.91 -0.22 27.74
N GLY A 152 6.85 -1.11 28.06
CA GLY A 152 6.77 -2.55 27.75
C GLY A 152 6.90 -3.42 28.99
N ALA A 153 6.23 -4.57 29.01
CA ALA A 153 6.38 -5.61 30.00
C ALA A 153 6.45 -6.99 29.32
N GLU A 154 7.57 -7.70 29.48
CA GLU A 154 7.79 -9.04 28.92
C GLU A 154 7.95 -10.07 30.05
N PRO A 155 7.12 -11.11 30.11
CA PRO A 155 7.27 -12.18 31.10
C PRO A 155 8.46 -13.07 30.76
N LEU A 156 9.33 -13.28 31.75
CA LEU A 156 10.46 -14.22 31.67
C LEU A 156 9.99 -15.61 32.08
N LYS A 157 10.34 -16.61 31.29
CA LYS A 157 10.01 -18.02 31.54
C LYS A 157 11.27 -18.86 31.78
N ALA A 158 11.19 -19.76 32.76
CA ALA A 158 12.10 -20.90 32.89
C ALA A 158 11.27 -22.18 32.78
N GLY A 159 11.30 -22.81 31.60
CA GLY A 159 10.34 -23.87 31.26
C GLY A 159 8.91 -23.32 31.20
N ASN A 160 7.97 -24.00 31.88
CA ASN A 160 6.54 -23.59 31.93
C ASN A 160 6.21 -22.63 33.08
N LYS A 161 7.21 -22.11 33.81
CA LYS A 161 6.98 -21.21 34.95
C LYS A 161 7.51 -19.82 34.66
N ILE A 162 6.73 -18.81 35.04
CA ILE A 162 7.15 -17.41 35.01
C ILE A 162 8.09 -17.15 36.17
N THR A 163 9.29 -16.65 35.88
CA THR A 163 10.33 -16.36 36.88
C THR A 163 10.48 -14.88 37.17
N GLY A 164 10.02 -14.01 36.28
CA GLY A 164 10.13 -12.58 36.42
C GLY A 164 9.50 -11.84 35.24
N ILE A 165 9.64 -10.52 35.23
CA ILE A 165 9.15 -9.64 34.16
C ILE A 165 10.23 -8.61 33.86
N ASN A 166 10.54 -8.44 32.58
CA ASN A 166 11.36 -7.35 32.08
C ASN A 166 10.49 -6.13 31.82
N PHE A 167 10.91 -4.97 32.32
CA PHE A 167 10.25 -3.69 32.05
C PHE A 167 11.08 -2.89 31.05
N TYR A 168 10.42 -2.37 30.02
CA TYR A 168 10.99 -1.52 29.00
C TYR A 168 10.38 -0.12 29.10
N MET A 169 11.23 0.88 28.93
CA MET A 169 10.85 2.29 28.86
C MET A 169 11.60 2.89 27.69
N VAL A 170 10.85 3.51 26.77
CA VAL A 170 11.41 4.16 25.58
C VAL A 170 11.06 5.63 25.66
N THR A 171 12.09 6.46 25.52
CA THR A 171 12.00 7.91 25.48
C THR A 171 12.41 8.39 24.09
N CYS A 172 11.83 9.51 23.64
CA CYS A 172 12.13 10.04 22.31
C CYS A 172 12.16 11.56 22.34
N ASP A 173 13.34 12.14 22.09
CA ASP A 173 13.56 13.59 22.01
C ASP A 173 13.39 14.13 20.57
N GLY A 174 12.93 13.29 19.64
CA GLY A 174 12.72 13.64 18.24
C GLY A 174 13.98 13.52 17.36
N PRO A 175 13.88 13.93 16.07
CA PRO A 175 14.99 13.86 15.14
C PRO A 175 16.06 14.89 15.51
N THR A 176 17.31 14.44 15.68
CA THR A 176 18.47 15.33 15.87
C THR A 176 19.43 15.22 14.69
N ALA A 177 19.84 16.38 14.15
CA ALA A 177 20.88 16.47 13.12
C ALA A 177 22.29 16.61 13.72
N ASP A 178 22.39 16.88 15.03
CA ASP A 178 23.68 17.07 15.70
C ASP A 178 24.28 15.74 16.14
N LYS A 179 25.44 15.42 15.56
CA LYS A 179 26.21 14.20 15.90
C LYS A 179 26.72 14.21 17.33
N ASN A 180 26.73 15.35 18.01
CA ASN A 180 27.15 15.48 19.40
C ASN A 180 26.05 15.12 20.40
N CYS A 181 24.81 14.95 19.95
CA CYS A 181 23.70 14.50 20.81
C CYS A 181 23.75 12.99 21.12
N PHE A 182 24.58 12.21 20.42
CA PHE A 182 24.67 10.76 20.64
C PHE A 182 25.62 10.43 21.80
N ALA A 183 25.12 9.65 22.77
CA ALA A 183 25.96 9.10 23.83
C ALA A 183 27.08 8.21 23.25
N ASN A 184 28.26 8.20 23.88
CA ASN A 184 29.36 7.36 23.44
C ASN A 184 29.00 5.87 23.60
N LEU A 185 29.40 5.01 22.65
CA LEU A 185 29.16 3.56 22.72
C LEU A 185 29.70 2.93 24.01
N GLU A 186 30.88 3.33 24.45
CA GLU A 186 31.48 2.81 25.68
C GLU A 186 30.73 3.28 26.92
N GLU A 187 30.17 4.50 26.89
CA GLU A 187 29.32 5.01 27.97
C GLU A 187 27.99 4.23 28.04
N LEU A 188 27.38 3.91 26.90
CA LEU A 188 26.18 3.07 26.84
C LEU A 188 26.47 1.65 27.37
N LYS A 189 27.59 1.03 26.95
CA LYS A 189 28.04 -0.26 27.48
C LYS A 189 28.25 -0.18 28.99
N MET A 190 28.91 0.86 29.48
CA MET A 190 29.17 1.03 30.91
C MET A 190 27.87 1.23 31.70
N THR A 191 26.94 2.01 31.19
CA THR A 191 25.64 2.27 31.82
C THR A 191 24.82 0.98 31.91
N HIS A 192 24.81 0.18 30.84
CA HIS A 192 24.17 -1.13 30.83
C HIS A 192 24.83 -2.10 31.84
N LYS A 193 26.16 -2.19 31.86
CA LYS A 193 26.91 -3.02 32.83
C LYS A 193 26.61 -2.61 34.27
N LYS A 194 26.58 -1.30 34.57
CA LYS A 194 26.25 -0.78 35.90
C LYS A 194 24.80 -1.11 36.28
N LYS A 195 23.85 -0.88 35.38
CA LYS A 195 22.42 -1.10 35.66
C LYS A 195 22.07 -2.57 35.89
N HIS A 196 22.66 -3.49 35.12
CA HIS A 196 22.34 -4.92 35.17
C HIS A 196 23.40 -5.80 35.84
N HIS A 197 24.50 -5.20 36.31
CA HIS A 197 25.62 -5.89 36.97
C HIS A 197 26.26 -6.99 36.09
N SER A 198 26.29 -6.76 34.78
CA SER A 198 26.83 -7.69 33.77
C SER A 198 28.32 -7.47 33.51
N SER A 199 29.07 -8.55 33.32
CA SER A 199 30.51 -8.49 32.98
C SER A 199 30.76 -8.34 31.46
N ILE A 200 29.95 -9.04 30.65
CA ILE A 200 30.04 -9.07 29.18
C ILE A 200 28.79 -8.43 28.59
N VAL A 201 28.97 -7.63 27.54
CA VAL A 201 27.88 -6.98 26.79
C VAL A 201 28.11 -7.23 25.31
N GLY A 202 27.15 -7.88 24.65
CA GLY A 202 27.09 -7.96 23.20
C GLY A 202 26.45 -6.70 22.62
N VAL A 203 26.89 -6.28 21.45
CA VAL A 203 26.32 -5.13 20.74
C VAL A 203 25.80 -5.61 19.39
N TYR A 204 24.54 -5.27 19.11
CA TYR A 204 23.89 -5.52 17.84
C TYR A 204 23.58 -4.17 17.19
N ARG A 205 23.74 -4.07 15.87
CA ARG A 205 23.45 -2.86 15.10
C ARG A 205 22.40 -3.14 14.04
N PHE A 206 21.64 -2.08 13.77
CA PHE A 206 20.60 -2.01 12.77
C PHE A 206 20.72 -0.65 12.10
N ALA A 207 20.66 -0.64 10.77
CA ALA A 207 20.51 0.58 9.98
C ALA A 207 19.41 0.34 8.94
N GLN A 208 18.55 1.34 8.77
CA GLN A 208 17.49 1.33 7.77
C GLN A 208 17.76 2.43 6.74
N TYR A 209 17.72 2.05 5.48
CA TYR A 209 17.88 2.97 4.35
C TYR A 209 16.58 3.01 3.55
N GLU A 210 15.99 4.19 3.44
CA GLU A 210 14.85 4.43 2.56
C GLU A 210 15.37 4.63 1.12
N LEU A 211 14.97 3.73 0.20
CA LEU A 211 15.40 3.77 -1.19
C LEU A 211 14.48 4.62 -2.06
N ILE A 212 13.18 4.61 -1.76
CA ILE A 212 12.17 5.41 -2.45
C ILE A 212 11.57 6.38 -1.44
N ARG A 213 11.78 7.68 -1.67
CA ARG A 213 11.13 8.75 -0.90
C ARG A 213 9.95 9.29 -1.71
N ALA A 214 8.88 9.70 -1.04
CA ALA A 214 7.79 10.46 -1.67
C ALA A 214 8.37 11.74 -2.28
N THR A 215 8.30 11.87 -3.60
CA THR A 215 8.53 13.13 -4.30
C THR A 215 7.20 13.83 -4.44
N ALA A 216 7.09 15.08 -3.98
CA ALA A 216 5.93 15.92 -4.30
C ALA A 216 5.85 16.05 -5.83
N ILE A 217 4.83 15.43 -6.41
CA ILE A 217 4.46 15.65 -7.81
C ILE A 217 3.32 16.66 -7.74
N GLU A 218 3.53 17.84 -8.32
CA GLU A 218 2.48 18.85 -8.60
C GLU A 218 1.61 19.25 -7.38
N ASP A 219 2.22 19.91 -6.39
CA ASP A 219 1.57 20.62 -5.26
C ASP A 219 0.58 19.83 -4.39
N THR A 220 0.48 18.51 -4.60
CA THR A 220 -0.22 17.58 -3.71
C THR A 220 0.78 16.57 -3.19
N ILE A 221 0.96 16.53 -1.86
CA ILE A 221 1.69 15.44 -1.21
C ILE A 221 0.75 14.24 -1.30
N VAL A 222 0.86 13.44 -2.36
CA VAL A 222 0.27 12.11 -2.37
C VAL A 222 1.13 11.27 -1.43
N GLU A 223 0.69 11.16 -0.18
CA GLU A 223 1.25 10.20 0.78
C GLU A 223 0.92 8.78 0.27
N SER A 224 1.76 8.26 -0.63
CA SER A 224 1.63 6.85 -1.01
C SER A 224 2.23 5.96 0.06
N GLU A 225 1.52 4.89 0.40
CA GLU A 225 1.98 3.90 1.37
C GLU A 225 3.09 2.99 0.81
N SER A 226 3.37 3.05 -0.50
CA SER A 226 4.46 2.25 -1.06
C SER A 226 5.79 2.77 -0.58
N ASN A 227 6.60 1.88 -0.01
CA ASN A 227 7.90 2.24 0.49
C ASN A 227 8.84 1.06 0.29
N ILE A 228 10.08 1.38 -0.05
CA ILE A 228 11.15 0.39 -0.16
C ILE A 228 12.23 0.78 0.83
N TYR A 229 12.44 -0.08 1.81
CA TYR A 229 13.47 0.07 2.83
C TYR A 229 14.46 -1.09 2.77
N VAL A 230 15.73 -0.81 3.04
CA VAL A 230 16.75 -1.83 3.27
C VAL A 230 17.14 -1.81 4.73
N ASP A 231 16.90 -2.92 5.40
CA ASP A 231 17.28 -3.16 6.78
C ASP A 231 18.59 -3.93 6.81
N ILE A 232 19.62 -3.37 7.42
CA ILE A 232 20.95 -3.97 7.50
C ILE A 232 21.32 -4.19 8.96
N THR A 233 21.72 -5.42 9.30
CA THR A 233 22.10 -5.81 10.66
C THR A 233 23.48 -6.45 10.71
N TRP A 234 24.25 -6.10 11.76
CA TRP A 234 25.60 -6.64 11.99
C TRP A 234 26.02 -6.58 13.46
N ASN A 235 27.03 -7.38 13.83
CA ASN A 235 27.42 -7.62 15.22
C ASN A 235 28.82 -7.07 15.59
N THR A 236 29.68 -6.81 14.60
CA THR A 236 31.03 -6.24 14.81
C THR A 236 30.93 -4.73 14.83
N VAL A 237 31.13 -4.10 15.99
CA VAL A 237 30.83 -2.68 16.17
C VAL A 237 31.96 -1.99 16.90
N ASP A 238 32.57 -1.03 16.20
CA ASP A 238 33.62 -0.19 16.76
C ASP A 238 33.15 1.24 17.02
N LYS A 239 32.18 1.74 16.23
CA LYS A 239 31.72 3.15 16.30
C LYS A 239 30.20 3.31 16.19
N ILE A 240 29.71 4.45 16.67
CA ILE A 240 28.32 4.89 16.40
C ILE A 240 28.29 5.53 15.01
N LEU A 241 27.21 5.29 14.26
CA LEU A 241 27.06 5.67 12.84
C LEU A 241 28.15 5.05 11.93
N GLU A 242 28.60 3.85 12.27
CA GLU A 242 29.46 3.06 11.39
C GLU A 242 28.68 2.61 10.14
N THR A 243 29.34 2.65 8.98
CA THR A 243 28.78 2.13 7.74
C THR A 243 28.72 0.60 7.82
N PRO A 244 27.58 -0.03 7.48
CA PRO A 244 27.45 -1.48 7.54
C PRO A 244 28.54 -2.18 6.71
N PRO A 245 29.27 -3.17 7.25
CA PRO A 245 30.26 -3.93 6.49
C PRO A 245 29.58 -4.81 5.41
N LEU A 246 30.33 -5.22 4.39
CA LEU A 246 29.80 -6.04 3.28
C LEU A 246 29.31 -7.45 3.71
N ILE A 247 29.75 -7.92 4.88
CA ILE A 247 29.32 -9.20 5.45
C ILE A 247 28.01 -9.11 6.26
N SER A 248 27.38 -7.92 6.29
CA SER A 248 26.14 -7.70 7.03
C SER A 248 24.97 -8.46 6.43
N ALA A 249 24.01 -8.84 7.27
CA ALA A 249 22.74 -9.37 6.79
C ALA A 249 21.85 -8.19 6.36
N ALA A 250 21.35 -8.22 5.12
CA ALA A 250 20.47 -7.21 4.57
C ALA A 250 19.11 -7.81 4.19
N THR A 251 18.03 -7.14 4.55
CA THR A 251 16.66 -7.50 4.19
C THR A 251 16.05 -6.33 3.42
N LEU A 252 15.53 -6.62 2.22
CA LEU A 252 14.81 -5.64 1.40
C LEU A 252 13.32 -5.74 1.72
N ASN A 253 12.78 -4.72 2.35
CA ASN A 253 11.37 -4.60 2.69
C ASN A 253 10.65 -3.79 1.62
N ILE A 254 9.68 -4.41 0.96
CA ILE A 254 8.90 -3.81 -0.13
C ILE A 254 7.45 -3.76 0.29
N THR A 255 6.91 -2.55 0.49
CA THR A 255 5.47 -2.31 0.56
C THR A 255 5.05 -1.60 -0.70
N LEU A 256 4.03 -2.12 -1.38
CA LEU A 256 3.53 -1.58 -2.65
C LEU A 256 2.03 -1.36 -2.53
N GLU A 257 1.61 -0.16 -2.89
CA GLU A 257 0.22 0.24 -3.04
C GLU A 257 -0.18 0.12 -4.52
N SER A 258 -1.39 -0.38 -4.77
CA SER A 258 -1.90 -0.46 -6.14
C SER A 258 -2.22 0.94 -6.65
N GLY A 259 -1.66 1.29 -7.81
CA GLY A 259 -1.87 2.60 -8.41
C GLY A 259 -0.93 3.70 -7.95
N ASP A 260 0.18 3.35 -7.30
CA ASP A 260 1.22 4.33 -6.98
C ASP A 260 1.73 5.04 -8.26
N PRO A 261 1.63 6.38 -8.36
CA PRO A 261 2.07 7.14 -9.52
C PRO A 261 3.58 7.06 -9.78
N ARG A 262 4.38 6.66 -8.77
CA ARG A 262 5.83 6.44 -8.92
C ARG A 262 6.15 5.11 -9.59
N SER A 263 5.16 4.23 -9.74
CA SER A 263 5.36 2.93 -10.38
C SER A 263 5.70 3.10 -11.86
N PRO A 264 6.73 2.40 -12.38
CA PRO A 264 7.03 2.43 -13.82
C PRO A 264 5.89 1.87 -14.69
N VAL A 265 4.93 1.16 -14.09
CA VAL A 265 3.73 0.61 -14.75
C VAL A 265 2.45 1.37 -14.41
N TYR A 266 2.57 2.59 -13.88
CA TYR A 266 1.40 3.42 -13.51
C TYR A 266 0.44 3.65 -14.70
N GLN A 267 0.98 3.82 -15.91
CA GLN A 267 0.15 4.01 -17.10
C GLN A 267 -0.75 2.79 -17.39
N LEU A 268 -0.22 1.58 -17.22
CA LEU A 268 -1.01 0.34 -17.34
C LEU A 268 -2.09 0.25 -16.25
N TYR A 269 -1.77 0.70 -15.04
CA TYR A 269 -2.77 0.78 -13.98
C TYR A 269 -3.91 1.76 -14.34
N ARG A 270 -3.61 2.92 -14.93
CA ARG A 270 -4.66 3.84 -15.42
C ARG A 270 -5.51 3.21 -16.53
N GLU A 271 -4.90 2.47 -17.45
CA GLU A 271 -5.65 1.72 -18.48
C GLU A 271 -6.57 0.67 -17.85
N LEU A 272 -6.10 -0.01 -16.80
CA LEU A 272 -6.93 -0.97 -16.05
C LEU A 272 -8.09 -0.26 -15.32
N GLN A 273 -7.84 0.89 -14.70
CA GLN A 273 -8.90 1.69 -14.07
C GLN A 273 -9.96 2.13 -15.08
N PHE A 274 -9.54 2.56 -16.28
CA PHE A 274 -10.48 2.88 -17.34
C PHE A 274 -11.31 1.67 -17.77
N LEU A 275 -10.70 0.49 -17.92
CA LEU A 275 -11.44 -0.74 -18.19
C LEU A 275 -12.44 -1.11 -17.09
N LEU A 276 -12.07 -0.92 -15.82
CA LEU A 276 -12.96 -1.17 -14.69
C LEU A 276 -14.15 -0.21 -14.70
N ALA A 277 -13.93 1.07 -15.03
CA ALA A 277 -15.01 2.05 -15.19
C ALA A 277 -15.98 1.67 -16.32
N LEU A 278 -15.46 1.20 -17.47
CA LEU A 278 -16.29 0.68 -18.57
C LEU A 278 -17.07 -0.57 -18.13
N ALA A 279 -16.44 -1.50 -17.41
CA ALA A 279 -17.07 -2.72 -16.95
C ALA A 279 -18.18 -2.46 -15.91
N GLU A 280 -17.94 -1.56 -14.95
CA GLU A 280 -18.97 -1.15 -13.99
C GLU A 280 -20.08 -0.37 -14.69
N GLY A 281 -19.74 0.45 -15.70
CA GLY A 281 -20.71 1.15 -16.54
C GLY A 281 -21.66 0.21 -17.29
N LEU A 282 -21.17 -0.94 -17.79
CA LEU A 282 -22.02 -1.98 -18.39
C LEU A 282 -22.95 -2.64 -17.36
N LYS A 283 -22.51 -2.75 -16.11
CA LYS A 283 -23.24 -3.43 -15.03
C LYS A 283 -24.29 -2.53 -14.39
N THR A 284 -23.99 -1.24 -14.19
CA THR A 284 -24.86 -0.27 -13.52
C THR A 284 -25.69 0.56 -14.50
N GLY A 285 -25.26 0.64 -15.76
CA GLY A 285 -25.83 1.53 -16.77
C GLY A 285 -25.32 2.98 -16.69
N VAL A 286 -24.43 3.30 -15.75
CA VAL A 286 -23.82 4.62 -15.58
C VAL A 286 -22.31 4.50 -15.67
N THR A 287 -21.72 5.12 -16.71
CA THR A 287 -20.28 5.13 -16.92
C THR A 287 -19.69 6.44 -16.41
N GLU A 288 -18.78 6.34 -15.44
CA GLU A 288 -17.95 7.45 -15.00
C GLU A 288 -16.74 7.55 -15.93
N TRP A 289 -16.63 8.64 -16.68
CA TRP A 289 -15.53 8.85 -17.62
C TRP A 289 -14.33 9.45 -16.88
N PRO A 290 -13.11 8.89 -17.06
CA PRO A 290 -11.93 9.44 -16.42
C PRO A 290 -11.56 10.80 -17.00
N GLU A 291 -10.85 11.61 -16.21
CA GLU A 291 -10.33 12.89 -16.69
C GLU A 291 -9.31 12.68 -17.83
N PRO A 292 -9.49 13.36 -18.97
CA PRO A 292 -8.55 13.29 -20.08
C PRO A 292 -7.24 13.97 -19.70
N LEU A 293 -6.13 13.25 -19.83
CA LEU A 293 -4.77 13.81 -19.67
C LEU A 293 -4.23 14.42 -20.96
N GLU A 294 -4.74 13.97 -22.10
CA GLU A 294 -4.32 14.42 -23.41
C GLU A 294 -5.15 15.67 -23.77
N SER A 295 -4.49 16.70 -24.30
CA SER A 295 -5.15 17.94 -24.72
C SER A 295 -5.99 17.77 -26.00
N GLU A 296 -5.75 16.70 -26.74
CA GLU A 296 -6.41 16.36 -28.00
C GLU A 296 -7.60 15.43 -27.75
N SER A 297 -8.69 15.64 -28.50
CA SER A 297 -9.87 14.79 -28.35
C SER A 297 -9.62 13.40 -28.94
N ALA A 298 -10.30 12.37 -28.40
CA ALA A 298 -10.18 11.01 -28.91
C ALA A 298 -10.63 10.92 -30.38
N VAL A 299 -11.61 11.74 -30.78
CA VAL A 299 -12.09 11.80 -32.17
C VAL A 299 -11.01 12.30 -33.12
N GLU A 300 -10.26 13.34 -32.74
CA GLU A 300 -9.15 13.87 -33.54
C GLU A 300 -8.03 12.83 -33.68
N LEU A 301 -7.68 12.16 -32.58
CA LEU A 301 -6.67 11.09 -32.56
C LEU A 301 -7.05 9.91 -33.45
N VAL A 302 -8.32 9.49 -33.43
CA VAL A 302 -8.84 8.42 -34.29
C VAL A 302 -8.89 8.87 -35.74
N GLN A 303 -9.31 10.09 -36.02
CA GLN A 303 -9.37 10.64 -37.37
C GLN A 303 -7.97 10.73 -37.99
N GLU A 304 -6.98 11.24 -37.26
CA GLU A 304 -5.58 11.29 -37.69
C GLU A 304 -5.07 9.87 -38.00
N PHE A 305 -5.27 8.93 -37.07
CA PHE A 305 -4.88 7.54 -37.22
C PHE A 305 -5.46 6.90 -38.50
N LEU A 306 -6.75 7.08 -38.77
CA LEU A 306 -7.39 6.58 -39.99
C LEU A 306 -6.82 7.23 -41.25
N THR A 307 -6.56 8.55 -41.23
CA THR A 307 -5.97 9.23 -42.39
C THR A 307 -4.56 8.76 -42.69
N ASP A 308 -3.76 8.45 -41.68
CA ASP A 308 -2.41 7.95 -41.86
C ASP A 308 -2.39 6.51 -42.39
N LEU A 309 -3.34 5.66 -41.96
CA LEU A 309 -3.54 4.34 -42.56
C LEU A 309 -3.94 4.44 -44.03
N LYS A 310 -4.83 5.38 -44.37
CA LYS A 310 -5.25 5.63 -45.75
C LYS A 310 -4.07 6.08 -46.62
N LYS A 311 -3.24 7.02 -46.16
CA LYS A 311 -2.01 7.45 -46.87
C LYS A 311 -1.04 6.29 -47.10
N LYS A 312 -0.87 5.41 -46.11
CA LYS A 312 -0.02 4.21 -46.24
C LYS A 312 -0.56 3.24 -47.28
N LEU A 313 -1.88 3.07 -47.35
CA LEU A 313 -2.54 2.23 -48.35
C LEU A 313 -2.43 2.82 -49.76
N ASP A 314 -2.57 4.15 -49.89
CA ASP A 314 -2.45 4.90 -51.15
C ASP A 314 -0.99 5.03 -51.64
N GLY A 315 -0.02 4.43 -50.95
CA GLY A 315 1.38 4.33 -51.38
C GLY A 315 2.25 5.56 -51.09
N TYR A 316 1.76 6.53 -50.31
CA TYR A 316 2.55 7.69 -49.87
C TYR A 316 3.39 7.33 -48.62
N CYS A 317 4.45 6.56 -48.80
CA CYS A 317 5.42 6.30 -47.72
C CYS A 317 6.69 7.15 -47.91
N ILE A 318 6.83 8.23 -47.13
CA ILE A 318 8.14 8.73 -46.72
C ILE A 318 8.43 8.09 -45.36
N SER A 319 8.93 6.85 -45.36
CA SER A 319 9.50 6.24 -44.16
C SER A 319 11.00 6.47 -44.21
N GLY A 320 11.45 7.52 -43.53
CA GLY A 320 12.85 7.68 -43.16
C GLY A 320 13.17 6.69 -42.05
N ASN A 321 13.77 5.55 -42.41
CA ASN A 321 14.36 4.65 -41.42
C ASN A 321 15.57 5.35 -40.80
N ILE A 322 15.40 5.99 -39.65
CA ILE A 322 16.52 6.35 -38.78
C ILE A 322 16.88 5.07 -38.03
N ASN A 323 17.78 4.29 -38.63
CA ASN A 323 18.47 3.21 -37.94
C ASN A 323 19.40 3.85 -36.91
N GLU A 324 18.92 4.02 -35.68
CA GLU A 324 19.81 4.34 -34.56
C GLU A 324 20.74 3.14 -34.33
N THR A 325 22.01 3.38 -34.62
CA THR A 325 23.08 2.42 -34.42
C THR A 325 23.39 2.40 -32.93
N GLU A 326 22.87 1.41 -32.20
CA GLU A 326 23.17 1.24 -30.77
C GLU A 326 24.65 0.93 -30.57
N LYS A 327 25.38 1.94 -30.06
CA LYS A 327 26.71 1.76 -29.48
C LYS A 327 26.56 1.05 -28.14
N ILE A 328 26.93 -0.22 -28.09
CA ILE A 328 27.08 -0.99 -26.84
C ILE A 328 28.12 -0.29 -25.96
N LYS A 329 27.69 0.26 -24.80
CA LYS A 329 28.58 0.67 -23.71
C LYS A 329 27.92 0.55 -22.33
N CYS A 330 28.68 -0.05 -21.41
CA CYS A 330 28.57 -0.07 -19.94
C CYS A 330 27.48 -0.97 -19.32
N ASP A 331 27.88 -1.79 -18.34
CA ASP A 331 27.03 -2.75 -17.63
C ASP A 331 25.83 -2.09 -16.94
N THR A 332 25.98 -0.87 -16.42
CA THR A 332 24.88 -0.10 -15.82
C THR A 332 23.86 0.36 -16.87
N ALA A 333 24.32 0.82 -18.04
CA ALA A 333 23.44 1.26 -19.12
C ALA A 333 22.73 0.06 -19.79
N ALA A 334 23.35 -1.12 -19.79
CA ALA A 334 22.71 -2.37 -20.22
C ALA A 334 21.62 -2.83 -19.25
N VAL A 335 21.81 -2.66 -17.94
CA VAL A 335 20.76 -2.94 -16.93
C VAL A 335 19.64 -1.92 -17.03
N GLU A 336 19.95 -0.62 -17.17
CA GLU A 336 18.94 0.42 -17.39
C GLU A 336 18.15 0.22 -18.68
N SER A 337 18.82 -0.15 -19.78
CA SER A 337 18.13 -0.46 -21.04
C SER A 337 17.28 -1.72 -20.93
N SER A 338 17.72 -2.73 -20.17
CA SER A 338 16.95 -3.95 -19.90
C SER A 338 15.73 -3.68 -19.02
N ILE A 339 15.86 -2.86 -17.97
CA ILE A 339 14.73 -2.48 -17.12
C ILE A 339 13.75 -1.62 -17.92
N LYS A 340 14.25 -0.67 -18.71
CA LYS A 340 13.42 0.16 -19.58
C LYS A 340 12.69 -0.70 -20.62
N SER A 341 13.35 -1.70 -21.20
CA SER A 341 12.73 -2.57 -22.22
C SER A 341 11.67 -3.52 -21.65
N ILE A 342 11.85 -3.97 -20.39
CA ILE A 342 10.85 -4.76 -19.65
C ILE A 342 9.58 -3.96 -19.41
N PHE A 343 9.69 -2.67 -19.07
CA PHE A 343 8.54 -1.81 -18.77
C PHE A 343 8.05 -0.95 -19.93
N SER A 344 8.66 -1.07 -21.12
CA SER A 344 8.22 -0.34 -22.31
C SER A 344 6.94 -0.95 -22.90
N GLU A 345 6.12 -0.10 -23.50
CA GLU A 345 4.93 -0.53 -24.24
C GLU A 345 5.30 -1.58 -25.30
N ARG A 346 4.36 -2.51 -25.51
CA ARG A 346 4.46 -3.52 -26.55
C ARG A 346 4.44 -2.83 -27.92
N GLY A 347 5.44 -3.09 -28.76
CA GLY A 347 5.60 -2.42 -30.05
C GLY A 347 4.80 -3.05 -31.19
N ASP A 348 4.47 -4.33 -31.07
CA ASP A 348 3.63 -5.10 -31.99
C ASP A 348 2.15 -4.94 -31.64
N LEU A 349 1.64 -3.72 -31.80
CA LEU A 349 0.20 -3.44 -31.65
C LEU A 349 -0.52 -3.64 -32.97
N ASP A 350 -1.60 -4.43 -32.98
CA ASP A 350 -2.52 -4.50 -34.11
C ASP A 350 -3.43 -3.28 -34.20
N PHE A 351 -4.27 -3.23 -35.23
CA PHE A 351 -5.19 -2.11 -35.43
C PHE A 351 -6.13 -1.86 -34.25
N ALA A 352 -6.69 -2.92 -33.65
CA ALA A 352 -7.63 -2.78 -32.54
C ALA A 352 -6.90 -2.24 -31.30
N GLU A 353 -5.68 -2.72 -31.07
CA GLU A 353 -4.83 -2.27 -29.95
C GLU A 353 -4.36 -0.82 -30.13
N GLN A 354 -3.99 -0.42 -31.35
CA GLN A 354 -3.69 0.97 -31.66
C GLN A 354 -4.91 1.87 -31.50
N LEU A 355 -6.10 1.38 -31.91
CA LEU A 355 -7.35 2.10 -31.73
C LEU A 355 -7.66 2.31 -30.23
N TRP A 356 -7.43 1.31 -29.38
CA TRP A 356 -7.53 1.48 -27.93
C TRP A 356 -6.61 2.57 -27.40
N CYS A 357 -5.34 2.60 -27.83
CA CYS A 357 -4.39 3.63 -27.41
C CYS A 357 -4.87 5.05 -27.76
N LYS A 358 -5.67 5.22 -28.81
CA LYS A 358 -6.27 6.51 -29.20
C LYS A 358 -7.60 6.80 -28.50
N MET A 359 -8.35 5.76 -28.15
CA MET A 359 -9.67 5.90 -27.53
C MET A 359 -9.66 5.83 -25.99
N ARG A 360 -8.50 5.63 -25.36
CA ARG A 360 -8.35 5.68 -23.89
C ARG A 360 -8.55 7.07 -23.28
N SER A 361 -8.61 8.11 -24.11
CA SER A 361 -8.89 9.51 -23.74
C SER A 361 -10.36 9.90 -23.93
N VAL A 362 -11.23 8.97 -24.33
CA VAL A 362 -12.67 9.22 -24.49
C VAL A 362 -13.26 9.70 -23.16
N SER A 363 -13.91 10.86 -23.23
CA SER A 363 -14.49 11.57 -22.08
C SER A 363 -16.02 11.55 -22.05
N SER A 364 -16.66 11.04 -23.11
CA SER A 364 -18.12 10.95 -23.19
C SER A 364 -18.62 9.82 -24.08
N TYR A 365 -19.86 9.39 -23.84
CA TYR A 365 -20.53 8.40 -24.66
C TYR A 365 -20.75 8.86 -26.12
N GLN A 366 -20.92 10.17 -26.34
CA GLN A 366 -21.10 10.72 -27.69
C GLN A 366 -19.79 10.65 -28.48
N GLU A 367 -18.68 11.00 -27.85
CA GLU A 367 -17.33 10.89 -28.43
C GLU A 367 -17.01 9.43 -28.81
N LEU A 368 -17.42 8.47 -27.97
CA LEU A 368 -17.29 7.04 -28.25
C LEU A 368 -18.05 6.62 -29.52
N ILE A 369 -19.29 7.07 -29.68
CA ILE A 369 -20.11 6.78 -30.87
C ILE A 369 -19.45 7.38 -32.12
N GLU A 370 -18.95 8.61 -32.03
CA GLU A 370 -18.31 9.31 -33.14
C GLU A 370 -17.06 8.56 -33.60
N CYS A 371 -16.18 8.16 -32.68
CA CYS A 371 -15.00 7.35 -32.98
C CYS A 371 -15.36 6.04 -33.70
N PHE A 372 -16.30 5.25 -33.17
CA PHE A 372 -16.70 4.00 -33.83
C PHE A 372 -17.41 4.23 -35.17
N THR A 373 -18.16 5.31 -35.31
CA THR A 373 -18.81 5.68 -36.57
C THR A 373 -17.78 5.96 -37.66
N LEU A 374 -16.69 6.67 -37.32
CA LEU A 374 -15.59 6.93 -38.25
C LEU A 374 -14.91 5.62 -38.68
N VAL A 375 -14.57 4.76 -37.71
CA VAL A 375 -13.93 3.47 -37.98
C VAL A 375 -14.79 2.56 -38.86
N ILE A 376 -16.08 2.41 -38.53
CA ILE A 376 -17.00 1.56 -39.31
C ILE A 376 -17.17 2.10 -40.73
N LYS A 377 -17.34 3.42 -40.89
CA LYS A 377 -17.43 4.03 -42.22
C LYS A 377 -16.17 3.78 -43.05
N SER A 378 -14.97 3.97 -42.50
CA SER A 378 -13.74 3.72 -43.24
C SER A 378 -13.57 2.25 -43.64
N LEU A 379 -14.06 1.31 -42.81
CA LEU A 379 -14.10 -0.13 -43.15
C LEU A 379 -15.14 -0.45 -44.24
N GLU A 380 -16.34 0.14 -44.17
CA GLU A 380 -17.43 -0.07 -45.15
C GLU A 380 -17.07 0.45 -46.55
N HIS A 381 -16.40 1.61 -46.61
CA HIS A 381 -15.94 2.20 -47.87
C HIS A 381 -14.65 1.54 -48.38
N GLY A 382 -14.06 0.60 -47.64
CA GLY A 382 -12.81 -0.07 -48.01
C GLY A 382 -11.60 0.86 -48.06
N GLU A 383 -11.63 1.98 -47.33
CA GLU A 383 -10.54 2.96 -47.30
C GLU A 383 -9.31 2.47 -46.53
N ILE A 384 -9.49 1.47 -45.69
CA ILE A 384 -8.45 0.85 -44.88
C ILE A 384 -8.56 -0.68 -44.94
N GLN A 385 -7.42 -1.37 -44.83
CA GLN A 385 -7.34 -2.84 -44.73
C GLN A 385 -6.49 -3.23 -43.50
N PRO A 386 -7.02 -3.06 -42.28
CA PRO A 386 -6.23 -3.12 -41.06
C PRO A 386 -5.93 -4.54 -40.58
N TRP A 387 -4.68 -4.83 -40.26
CA TRP A 387 -4.28 -6.13 -39.73
C TRP A 387 -4.66 -6.32 -38.25
N ILE A 388 -5.06 -7.55 -37.88
CA ILE A 388 -5.41 -7.96 -36.50
C ILE A 388 -4.65 -9.23 -36.12
N HIS A 389 -4.24 -9.36 -34.85
CA HIS A 389 -3.71 -10.61 -34.32
C HIS A 389 -4.72 -11.76 -34.38
N GLN A 390 -4.22 -12.98 -34.54
CA GLN A 390 -5.05 -14.18 -34.46
C GLN A 390 -5.57 -14.39 -33.03
N GLY A 391 -6.82 -14.83 -32.89
CA GLY A 391 -7.43 -15.19 -31.60
C GLY A 391 -8.26 -14.09 -30.93
N SER A 392 -8.30 -12.87 -31.49
CA SER A 392 -9.23 -11.83 -31.03
C SER A 392 -10.68 -12.23 -31.38
N SER A 393 -11.58 -12.18 -30.39
CA SER A 393 -13.00 -12.51 -30.56
C SER A 393 -13.95 -11.31 -30.43
N SER A 394 -13.40 -10.11 -30.32
CA SER A 394 -14.14 -8.86 -30.16
C SER A 394 -15.07 -8.59 -31.35
N LEU A 395 -16.16 -7.85 -31.11
CA LEU A 395 -17.10 -7.46 -32.16
C LEU A 395 -16.39 -6.70 -33.29
N LEU A 396 -15.46 -5.79 -32.95
CA LEU A 396 -14.68 -5.05 -33.95
C LEU A 396 -13.81 -5.98 -34.81
N SER A 397 -13.18 -7.00 -34.21
CA SER A 397 -12.37 -7.97 -34.98
C SER A 397 -13.21 -8.73 -36.02
N LYS A 398 -14.46 -9.07 -35.69
CA LYS A 398 -15.40 -9.71 -36.62
C LYS A 398 -15.78 -8.78 -37.76
N LEU A 399 -16.02 -7.49 -37.49
CA LEU A 399 -16.34 -6.50 -38.52
C LEU A 399 -15.19 -6.27 -39.50
N ILE A 400 -13.96 -6.23 -39.00
CA ILE A 400 -12.77 -6.09 -39.86
C ILE A 400 -12.60 -7.34 -40.74
N GLN A 401 -12.79 -8.54 -40.19
CA GLN A 401 -12.77 -9.78 -40.99
C GLN A 401 -13.86 -9.78 -42.08
N GLN A 402 -15.07 -9.32 -41.76
CA GLN A 402 -16.17 -9.18 -42.72
C GLN A 402 -15.89 -8.13 -43.81
N SER A 403 -15.20 -7.03 -43.47
CA SER A 403 -14.79 -5.99 -44.42
C SER A 403 -13.94 -6.56 -45.56
N TYR A 404 -13.02 -7.48 -45.26
CA TYR A 404 -12.22 -8.17 -46.29
C TYR A 404 -13.04 -9.01 -47.27
N HIS A 405 -14.23 -9.45 -46.86
CA HIS A 405 -15.16 -10.21 -47.69
C HIS A 405 -16.20 -9.31 -48.40
N GLY A 406 -16.07 -7.98 -48.28
CA GLY A 406 -16.90 -7.00 -48.99
C GLY A 406 -18.33 -6.88 -48.48
N LYS A 407 -18.65 -7.41 -47.30
CA LYS A 407 -19.99 -7.33 -46.70
C LYS A 407 -19.90 -7.20 -45.19
N ILE A 408 -19.95 -5.96 -44.71
CA ILE A 408 -20.00 -5.64 -43.27
C ILE A 408 -21.45 -5.70 -42.80
N GLU A 409 -21.68 -6.35 -41.65
CA GLU A 409 -22.97 -6.36 -40.99
C GLU A 409 -23.28 -5.00 -40.37
N VAL A 410 -24.52 -4.51 -40.50
CA VAL A 410 -24.92 -3.21 -39.96
C VAL A 410 -24.98 -3.31 -38.43
N VAL A 411 -24.00 -2.71 -37.75
CA VAL A 411 -23.96 -2.64 -36.29
C VAL A 411 -24.68 -1.40 -35.80
N SER A 412 -25.67 -1.58 -34.92
CA SER A 412 -26.31 -0.47 -34.24
C SER A 412 -25.43 0.00 -33.08
N LEU A 413 -24.86 1.21 -33.20
CA LEU A 413 -24.13 1.89 -32.12
C LEU A 413 -25.09 2.53 -31.09
N SER A 414 -26.04 1.74 -30.60
CA SER A 414 -27.03 2.16 -29.60
C SER A 414 -26.93 1.33 -28.31
N GLY A 415 -27.40 1.92 -27.21
CA GLY A 415 -27.39 1.27 -25.90
C GLY A 415 -25.98 1.00 -25.38
N ILE A 416 -25.74 -0.23 -24.91
CA ILE A 416 -24.45 -0.63 -24.32
C ILE A 416 -23.40 -1.08 -25.35
N THR A 417 -23.80 -1.22 -26.62
CA THR A 417 -22.95 -1.80 -27.68
C THR A 417 -21.61 -1.06 -27.84
N PRO A 418 -21.56 0.29 -27.91
CA PRO A 418 -20.28 1.01 -28.05
C PRO A 418 -19.36 0.78 -26.85
N ILE A 419 -19.90 0.76 -25.63
CA ILE A 419 -19.13 0.52 -24.40
C ILE A 419 -18.57 -0.90 -24.41
N GLN A 420 -19.39 -1.88 -24.80
CA GLN A 420 -18.95 -3.27 -24.93
C GLN A 420 -17.83 -3.41 -25.97
N MET A 421 -17.95 -2.76 -27.13
CA MET A 421 -16.91 -2.78 -28.16
C MET A 421 -15.57 -2.25 -27.63
N LEU A 422 -15.58 -1.11 -26.91
CA LEU A 422 -14.37 -0.53 -26.36
C LEU A 422 -13.76 -1.41 -25.26
N LEU A 423 -14.60 -1.95 -24.37
CA LEU A 423 -14.19 -2.86 -23.30
C LEU A 423 -13.53 -4.12 -23.87
N GLU A 424 -14.12 -4.75 -24.89
CA GLU A 424 -13.57 -5.95 -25.52
C GLU A 424 -12.17 -5.71 -26.09
N ILE A 425 -11.98 -4.59 -26.79
CA ILE A 425 -10.69 -4.24 -27.40
C ILE A 425 -9.62 -4.00 -26.31
N GLY A 426 -9.96 -3.23 -25.27
CA GLY A 426 -9.02 -2.95 -24.19
C GLY A 426 -8.69 -4.19 -23.35
N LEU A 427 -9.66 -5.10 -23.14
CA LEU A 427 -9.40 -6.38 -22.49
C LEU A 427 -8.43 -7.25 -23.29
N ASP A 428 -8.60 -7.33 -24.61
CA ASP A 428 -7.70 -8.11 -25.47
C ASP A 428 -6.28 -7.52 -25.47
N LYS A 429 -6.13 -6.19 -25.54
CA LYS A 429 -4.84 -5.51 -25.40
C LYS A 429 -4.21 -5.80 -24.03
N MET A 430 -4.92 -5.53 -22.94
CA MET A 430 -4.37 -5.66 -21.59
C MET A 430 -3.94 -7.09 -21.27
N LYS A 431 -4.71 -8.11 -21.70
CA LYS A 431 -4.30 -9.50 -21.57
C LYS A 431 -2.94 -9.76 -22.23
N LYS A 432 -2.76 -9.29 -23.47
CA LYS A 432 -1.50 -9.48 -24.20
C LYS A 432 -0.35 -8.69 -23.57
N ASP A 433 -0.61 -7.47 -23.09
CA ASP A 433 0.39 -6.65 -22.42
C ASP A 433 0.85 -7.34 -21.11
N TYR A 434 -0.07 -7.78 -20.25
CA TYR A 434 0.28 -8.55 -19.05
C TYR A 434 1.02 -9.85 -19.37
N VAL A 435 0.57 -10.60 -20.39
CA VAL A 435 1.27 -11.81 -20.85
C VAL A 435 2.70 -11.49 -21.28
N SER A 436 2.92 -10.39 -22.00
CA SER A 436 4.25 -9.96 -22.43
C SER A 436 5.17 -9.61 -21.25
N PHE A 437 4.62 -9.00 -20.19
CA PHE A 437 5.39 -8.70 -18.96
C PHE A 437 5.82 -9.96 -18.21
N PHE A 438 4.95 -10.96 -18.11
CA PHE A 438 5.22 -12.16 -17.30
C PHE A 438 5.99 -13.26 -18.04
N ILE A 439 5.79 -13.40 -19.35
CA ILE A 439 6.46 -14.43 -20.16
C ILE A 439 7.82 -13.91 -20.67
N GLY A 440 8.03 -12.59 -20.68
CA GLY A 440 9.21 -11.93 -21.23
C GLY A 440 9.10 -11.75 -22.75
N LYS A 441 9.85 -10.76 -23.27
CA LYS A 441 10.07 -10.58 -24.71
C LYS A 441 11.01 -11.64 -25.28
#